data_AF-A0A7Y2PEQ7-F1
#
_entry.id   AF-A0A7Y2PEQ7-F1
#
_cell.length_a   1.000
_cell.length_b   1.000
_cell.length_c   1.000
_cell.angle_alpha   90.00
_cell.angle_beta   90.00
_cell.angle_gamma   90.00
#
_symmetry.space_group_name_H-M   'P 1'
#
loop_
_entity.id
_entity.type
_entity.pdbx_description
1 polymer ?
#
loop_
_entity_poly.entity_id
_entity_poly.type
_entity_poly.pdbx_seq_one_letter_code
_entity_poly.pdbx_strand_id
1 'polypeptide(L)'
;VGYYQQEGDFDFHYKIIQGSGNRTLTQMLCGELYQLVRMYRIQFSTTPNRPHQAFAEHHRILDAIADRDGELAELLMRRHIGASKRNIARHYQDSAQQTATPRGES
;
A
#
# COMPACT_ATOMS: atom_id res chain seq x y z
N VAL A 1 8.06 7.38 13.87
CA VAL A 1 7.84 7.13 12.42
C VAL A 1 7.19 5.77 12.29
N GLY A 2 6.00 5.68 11.69
CA GLY A 2 5.34 4.38 11.47
C GLY A 2 6.10 3.55 10.43
N TYR A 3 6.11 2.22 10.54
CA TYR A 3 6.82 1.34 9.60
C TYR A 3 6.40 1.56 8.12
N TYR A 4 5.15 1.98 7.89
CA TYR A 4 4.57 2.36 6.59
C TYR A 4 5.07 3.71 6.04
N GLN A 5 5.85 4.47 6.82
CA GLN A 5 6.49 5.73 6.42
C GLN A 5 7.98 5.57 6.14
N GLN A 6 8.55 4.36 6.31
CA GLN A 6 9.96 4.10 6.05
C GLN A 6 10.26 4.21 4.55
N GLU A 7 11.47 4.63 4.21
CA GLU A 7 11.88 4.94 2.84
C GLU A 7 12.98 4.01 2.35
N GLY A 8 13.15 3.95 1.03
CA GLY A 8 14.24 3.24 0.36
C GLY A 8 14.42 1.81 0.88
N ASP A 9 15.64 1.50 1.32
CA ASP A 9 16.02 0.18 1.82
C ASP A 9 15.22 -0.30 3.04
N PHE A 10 14.47 0.56 3.72
CA PHE A 10 13.66 0.16 4.88
C PHE A 10 12.17 0.01 4.53
N ASP A 11 11.75 0.35 3.29
CA ASP A 11 10.38 0.14 2.85
C ASP A 11 10.12 -1.37 2.61
N PHE A 12 9.05 -1.88 3.22
CA PHE A 12 8.66 -3.29 3.14
C PHE A 12 8.48 -3.77 1.69
N HIS A 13 7.79 -2.99 0.85
CA HIS A 13 7.54 -3.36 -0.54
C HIS A 13 8.83 -3.36 -1.35
N TYR A 14 9.68 -2.37 -1.13
CA TYR A 14 10.99 -2.26 -1.76
C TYR A 14 11.89 -3.46 -1.43
N LYS A 15 11.91 -3.90 -0.17
CA LYS A 15 12.68 -5.09 0.26
C LYS A 15 12.19 -6.38 -0.40
N ILE A 16 10.88 -6.58 -0.56
CA ILE A 16 10.34 -7.75 -1.27
C ILE A 16 10.79 -7.76 -2.72
N ILE A 17 10.71 -6.60 -3.40
CA ILE A 17 11.12 -6.49 -4.81
C ILE A 17 12.61 -6.80 -4.97
N GLN A 18 13.47 -6.19 -4.14
CA GLN A 18 14.91 -6.48 -4.17
C GLN A 18 15.20 -7.95 -3.85
N GLY A 19 14.53 -8.51 -2.85
CA GLY A 19 14.67 -9.91 -2.43
C GLY A 19 14.29 -10.93 -3.51
N SER A 20 13.50 -10.54 -4.52
CA SER A 20 13.16 -11.40 -5.65
C SER A 20 14.36 -11.74 -6.56
N GLY A 21 15.45 -10.95 -6.51
CA GLY A 21 16.61 -11.10 -7.38
C GLY A 21 16.35 -10.81 -8.87
N ASN A 22 15.14 -10.38 -9.23
CA ASN A 22 14.76 -10.14 -10.61
C ASN A 22 15.03 -8.68 -11.02
N ARG A 23 16.11 -8.47 -11.78
CA ARG A 23 16.53 -7.14 -12.25
C ARG A 23 15.45 -6.38 -13.02
N THR A 24 14.66 -7.09 -13.84
CA THR A 24 13.56 -6.48 -14.61
C THR A 24 12.45 -5.97 -13.69
N LEU A 25 12.04 -6.77 -12.71
CA LEU A 25 11.03 -6.34 -11.71
C LEU A 25 11.54 -5.18 -10.87
N THR A 26 12.80 -5.23 -10.44
CA THR A 26 13.43 -4.12 -9.71
C THR A 26 13.42 -2.85 -10.55
N GLN A 27 13.82 -2.90 -11.83
CA GLN A 27 13.85 -1.70 -12.66
C GLN A 27 12.46 -1.09 -12.89
N MET A 28 11.46 -1.92 -13.19
CA MET A 28 10.08 -1.45 -13.39
C MET A 28 9.45 -0.90 -12.12
N LEU A 29 9.54 -1.63 -11.00
CA LEU A 29 8.80 -1.32 -9.79
C LEU A 29 9.54 -0.34 -8.87
N CYS A 30 10.88 -0.37 -8.86
CA CYS A 30 11.70 0.53 -8.04
C CYS A 30 12.14 1.80 -8.77
N GLY A 31 12.29 1.75 -10.11
CA GLY A 31 12.73 2.90 -10.90
C GLY A 31 11.60 3.88 -11.20
N GLU A 32 10.59 3.42 -11.94
CA GLU A 32 9.56 4.30 -12.50
C GLU A 32 8.33 4.42 -11.60
N LEU A 33 7.81 3.28 -11.11
CA LEU A 33 6.52 3.24 -10.43
C LEU A 33 6.59 3.51 -8.92
N TYR A 34 7.77 3.34 -8.31
CA TYR A 34 7.94 3.36 -6.86
C TYR A 34 7.46 4.65 -6.21
N GLN A 35 7.91 5.80 -6.71
CA GLN A 35 7.62 7.09 -6.08
C GLN A 35 6.13 7.41 -6.13
N LEU A 36 5.46 7.08 -7.24
CA LEU A 36 4.02 7.28 -7.40
C LEU A 36 3.24 6.40 -6.41
N VAL A 37 3.53 5.10 -6.37
CA VAL A 37 2.85 4.17 -5.45
C VAL A 37 3.12 4.55 -3.99
N ARG A 38 4.35 4.95 -3.67
CA ARG A 38 4.73 5.42 -2.33
C ARG A 38 3.93 6.65 -1.91
N MET A 39 3.79 7.65 -2.78
CA MET A 39 2.98 8.83 -2.51
C MET A 39 1.54 8.44 -2.15
N TYR A 40 0.92 7.55 -2.93
CA TYR A 40 -0.42 7.03 -2.63
C TYR A 40 -0.47 6.25 -1.32
N ARG A 41 0.54 5.43 -0.99
CA ARG A 41 0.56 4.77 0.33
C ARG A 41 0.56 5.79 1.45
N ILE A 42 1.43 6.80 1.41
CA ILE A 42 1.57 7.78 2.49
C ILE A 42 0.28 8.59 2.70
N GLN A 43 -0.31 9.10 1.62
CA GLN A 43 -1.52 9.95 1.70
C GLN A 43 -2.72 9.23 2.30
N PHE A 44 -2.85 7.91 2.06
CA PHE A 44 -4.06 7.17 2.43
C PHE A 44 -3.84 6.16 3.57
N SER A 45 -2.60 6.00 4.06
CA SER A 45 -2.27 5.15 5.21
C SER A 45 -2.69 5.76 6.56
N THR A 46 -3.03 7.04 6.61
CA THR A 46 -3.41 7.77 7.83
C THR A 46 -4.91 7.66 8.17
N THR A 47 -5.66 6.88 7.39
CA THR A 47 -7.08 6.59 7.68
C THR A 47 -7.19 5.86 9.03
N PRO A 48 -8.19 6.16 9.88
CA PRO A 48 -8.37 5.47 11.17
C PRO A 48 -8.32 3.95 11.02
N ASN A 49 -7.62 3.27 11.95
CA ASN A 49 -7.38 1.81 11.99
C ASN A 49 -6.58 1.19 10.83
N ARG A 50 -6.31 1.90 9.73
CA ARG A 50 -5.56 1.36 8.58
C ARG A 50 -4.11 0.95 8.91
N PRO A 51 -3.33 1.71 9.70
CA PRO A 51 -1.96 1.33 10.05
C PRO A 51 -1.84 -0.03 10.75
N HIS A 52 -2.76 -0.34 11.66
CA HIS A 52 -2.77 -1.62 12.38
C HIS A 52 -3.15 -2.79 11.46
N GLN A 53 -4.13 -2.57 10.57
CA GLN A 53 -4.52 -3.59 9.59
C GLN A 53 -3.40 -3.89 8.59
N ALA A 54 -2.76 -2.84 8.05
CA ALA A 54 -1.63 -2.99 7.13
C ALA A 54 -0.47 -3.76 7.77
N PHE A 55 -0.26 -3.59 9.08
CA PHE A 55 0.82 -4.26 9.80
C PHE A 55 0.59 -5.77 9.87
N ALA A 56 -0.63 -6.16 10.22
CA ALA A 56 -1.03 -7.57 10.24
C ALA A 56 -1.01 -8.18 8.82
N GLU A 57 -1.39 -7.42 7.79
CA GLU A 57 -1.30 -7.85 6.40
C GLU A 57 0.17 -8.09 5.97
N HIS A 58 1.08 -7.18 6.29
CA HIS A 58 2.51 -7.31 5.97
C HIS A 58 3.13 -8.52 6.67
N HIS A 59 2.83 -8.75 7.94
CA HIS A 59 3.30 -9.93 8.66
C HIS A 59 2.87 -11.24 7.97
N ARG A 60 1.60 -11.38 7.60
CA ARG A 60 1.12 -12.59 6.92
C ARG A 60 1.77 -12.81 5.55
N ILE A 61 2.05 -11.73 4.82
CA ILE A 61 2.79 -11.81 3.55
C ILE A 61 4.22 -12.29 3.82
N LEU A 62 4.88 -11.74 4.84
CA LEU A 62 6.24 -12.13 5.23
C LEU A 62 6.30 -13.60 5.64
N ASP A 63 5.34 -14.07 6.43
CA ASP A 63 5.25 -15.47 6.86
C ASP A 63 5.12 -16.40 5.65
N ALA A 64 4.22 -16.08 4.70
CA ALA A 64 4.08 -16.86 3.47
C ALA A 64 5.37 -16.90 2.62
N ILE A 65 6.11 -15.79 2.55
CA ILE A 65 7.41 -15.74 1.88
C ILE A 65 8.44 -16.61 2.63
N ALA A 66 8.48 -16.54 3.96
CA ALA A 66 9.39 -17.31 4.80
C ALA A 66 9.14 -18.83 4.67
N ASP A 67 7.87 -19.22 4.57
CA ASP A 67 7.42 -20.60 4.34
C ASP A 67 7.62 -21.06 2.89
N ARG A 68 8.11 -20.18 2.00
CA ARG A 68 8.30 -20.41 0.56
C ARG A 68 7.00 -20.71 -0.20
N ASP A 69 5.87 -20.25 0.32
CA ASP A 69 4.57 -20.33 -0.35
C ASP A 69 4.34 -19.09 -1.22
N GLY A 70 4.80 -19.20 -2.47
CA GLY A 70 4.69 -18.11 -3.44
C GLY A 70 3.25 -17.77 -3.85
N GLU A 71 2.36 -18.76 -3.90
CA GLU A 71 0.96 -18.55 -4.29
C GLU A 71 0.20 -17.77 -3.20
N LEU A 72 0.39 -18.16 -1.94
CA LEU A 72 -0.19 -17.45 -0.81
C LEU A 72 0.38 -16.04 -0.69
N ALA A 73 1.69 -15.87 -0.84
CA ALA A 73 2.33 -14.55 -0.82
C ALA A 73 1.75 -13.62 -1.90
N GLU A 74 1.58 -14.13 -3.13
CA GLU A 74 0.98 -13.38 -4.25
C GLU A 74 -0.48 -12.99 -3.96
N LEU A 75 -1.29 -13.95 -3.50
CA LEU A 75 -2.69 -13.73 -3.15
C LEU A 75 -2.83 -12.66 -2.05
N LEU A 76 -2.03 -12.75 -0.99
CA LEU A 76 -2.05 -11.82 0.12
C LEU A 76 -1.61 -10.42 -0.30
N MET A 77 -0.53 -10.29 -1.08
CA MET A 77 -0.06 -9.00 -1.60
C MET A 77 -1.10 -8.35 -2.51
N ARG A 78 -1.74 -9.13 -3.40
CA ARG A 78 -2.81 -8.66 -4.28
C ARG A 78 -4.00 -8.13 -3.48
N ARG A 79 -4.41 -8.85 -2.42
CA ARG A 79 -5.48 -8.41 -1.52
C ARG A 79 -5.12 -7.13 -0.76
N HIS A 80 -3.89 -7.05 -0.25
CA HIS A 80 -3.36 -5.87 0.44
C HIS A 80 -3.41 -4.61 -0.44
N ILE A 81 -2.89 -4.69 -1.67
CA ILE A 81 -2.91 -3.58 -2.63
C ILE A 81 -4.35 -3.24 -3.02
N GLY A 82 -5.19 -4.24 -3.27
CA GLY A 82 -6.60 -4.04 -3.61
C GLY A 82 -7.40 -3.34 -2.51
N ALA A 83 -7.14 -3.66 -1.24
CA ALA A 83 -7.74 -2.98 -0.09
C ALA A 83 -7.33 -1.51 -0.03
N SER A 84 -6.05 -1.21 -0.22
CA SER A 84 -5.55 0.17 -0.31
C SER A 84 -6.22 0.95 -1.45
N LYS A 85 -6.36 0.34 -2.65
CA LYS A 85 -7.04 0.97 -3.79
C LYS A 85 -8.51 1.29 -3.48
N ARG A 86 -9.25 0.38 -2.84
CA ARG A 86 -10.65 0.63 -2.45
C ARG A 86 -10.78 1.74 -1.41
N ASN A 87 -9.82 1.85 -0.49
CA ASN A 87 -9.79 2.94 0.47
C ASN A 87 -9.59 4.29 -0.21
N ILE A 88 -8.65 4.36 -1.16
CA ILE A 88 -8.42 5.57 -1.98
C ILE A 88 -9.72 5.96 -2.70
N ALA A 89 -10.35 5.01 -3.39
CA ALA A 89 -11.59 5.27 -4.14
C ALA A 89 -12.71 5.84 -3.23
N ARG A 90 -12.89 5.28 -2.02
CA ARG A 90 -13.87 5.78 -1.05
C ARG A 90 -13.56 7.20 -0.59
N HIS A 91 -12.30 7.50 -0.25
CA HIS A 91 -11.89 8.86 0.14
C HIS A 91 -12.17 9.90 -0.94
N TYR A 92 -11.96 9.57 -2.21
CA TYR A 92 -12.29 10.46 -3.31
C TYR A 92 -13.81 10.65 -3.49
N GLN A 93 -14.61 9.60 -3.31
CA GLN A 93 -16.07 9.69 -3.36
C GLN A 93 -16.62 10.56 -2.22
N ASP A 94 -16.14 10.35 -0.99
CA ASP A 94 -16.55 11.11 0.19
C ASP A 94 -16.16 12.60 0.07
N SER A 95 -14.96 12.87 -0.45
CA SER A 95 -14.50 14.25 -0.72
C SER A 95 -15.36 14.94 -1.77
N ALA A 96 -15.71 14.23 -2.85
CA ALA A 96 -16.57 14.76 -3.92
C ALA A 96 -18.00 15.05 -3.41
N GLN A 97 -18.54 14.21 -2.54
CA GLN A 97 -19.85 14.43 -1.90
C GLN A 97 -19.86 15.60 -0.91
N GLN A 98 -18.78 15.83 -0.17
CA GLN A 98 -18.64 17.02 0.70
C GLN A 98 -18.58 18.32 -0.10
N THR A 99 -17.95 18.33 -1.28
CA THR A 99 -17.92 19.51 -2.16
C THR A 99 -19.25 19.78 -2.87
N ALA A 100 -20.14 18.77 -2.96
CA ALA A 100 -21.44 18.87 -3.62
C ALA A 100 -22.59 19.27 -2.66
N THR A 101 -22.33 19.41 -1.36
CA THR A 101 -23.34 19.91 -0.42
C THR A 101 -23.39 21.44 -0.53
N PRO A 102 -24.53 22.06 -0.88
CA PRO A 102 -24.60 23.51 -1.05
C PRO A 102 -24.31 24.19 0.28
N ARG A 103 -23.36 25.13 0.26
CA ARG A 103 -23.13 26.07 1.34
C ARG A 103 -24.22 27.15 1.29
N GLY A 104 -25.38 26.86 1.89
CA GLY A 104 -26.52 27.76 2.11
C GLY A 104 -27.59 26.94 2.85
N GLU A 105 -28.23 27.40 3.92
CA GLU A 105 -28.76 28.75 4.18
C GLU A 105 -28.67 29.09 5.68
N SER A 106 -28.33 30.34 6.01
CA SER A 106 -28.67 31.03 7.26
C SER A 106 -28.78 32.51 6.97
#